data_AF-A0A945KSH8-F1
#
_entry.id   AF-A0A945KSH8-F1
#
_cell.length_a   1.000
_cell.length_b   1.000
_cell.length_c   1.000
_cell.angle_alpha   90.00
_cell.angle_beta   90.00
_cell.angle_gamma   90.00
#
_symmetry.space_group_name_H-M   'P 1'
#
loop_
_entity.id
_entity.type
_entity.pdbx_description
1 polymer ?
#
loop_
_entity_poly.entity_id
_entity_poly.type
_entity_poly.pdbx_seq_one_letter_code
_entity_poly.pdbx_strand_id
1 'polypeptide(L)'
;MVTSVAIREFLHSLVDTAATGSQKVYTVPAGEVWEVLSVNVNLLASATAGNRRVVCIARPPTAFEVARGSSPVTQAASEYRTYNFGTGFTDQAAFIANYINMSMPRIILAENWQIETWDVAQIDPTGDTMDVRIAYLKRFVGEVNL
;
A
#
# COMPACT_ATOMS: atom_id res chain seq x y z
N MET A 1 32.12 17.45 -19.82
CA MET A 1 32.26 16.50 -18.71
C MET A 1 30.90 15.84 -18.56
N VAL A 2 30.76 14.55 -18.88
CA VAL A 2 29.47 13.85 -18.76
C VAL A 2 29.47 13.18 -17.40
N THR A 3 28.75 13.75 -16.43
CA THR A 3 28.49 13.10 -15.14
C THR A 3 27.55 11.93 -15.39
N SER A 4 28.04 10.69 -15.24
CA SER A 4 27.18 9.51 -15.31
C SER A 4 26.45 9.34 -13.98
N VAL A 5 25.12 9.35 -14.01
CA VAL A 5 24.29 9.06 -12.82
C VAL A 5 24.12 7.55 -12.72
N ALA A 6 24.70 6.92 -11.70
CA ALA A 6 24.46 5.51 -11.41
C ALA A 6 23.27 5.38 -10.47
N ILE A 7 22.18 4.78 -10.93
CA ILE A 7 21.03 4.44 -10.07
C ILE A 7 21.37 3.15 -9.32
N ARG A 8 21.46 3.23 -7.99
CA ARG A 8 21.48 2.05 -7.12
C ARG A 8 20.07 1.82 -6.60
N GLU A 9 19.54 0.62 -6.83
CA GLU A 9 18.24 0.19 -6.33
C GLU A 9 18.44 -0.91 -5.30
N PHE A 10 17.84 -0.73 -4.12
CA PHE A 10 17.84 -1.75 -3.06
C PHE A 10 16.41 -2.08 -2.69
N LEU A 11 16.10 -3.37 -2.59
CA LEU A 11 14.82 -3.84 -2.08
C LEU A 11 14.72 -3.56 -0.59
N HIS A 12 13.66 -2.85 -0.22
CA HIS A 12 13.32 -2.53 1.16
C HIS A 12 11.91 -3.03 1.47
N SER A 13 11.65 -3.23 2.76
CA SER A 13 10.32 -3.55 3.28
C SER A 13 9.98 -2.62 4.43
N LEU A 14 8.83 -1.96 4.35
CA LEU A 14 8.19 -1.30 5.49
C LEU A 14 7.21 -2.30 6.11
N VAL A 15 7.22 -2.40 7.43
CA VAL A 15 6.31 -3.27 8.19
C VAL A 15 5.66 -2.43 9.29
N ASP A 16 4.33 -2.38 9.26
CA ASP A 16 3.50 -1.79 10.29
C ASP A 16 2.59 -2.89 10.85
N THR A 17 2.85 -3.27 12.09
CA THR A 17 2.03 -4.21 12.88
C THR A 17 1.36 -3.50 14.05
N ALA A 18 1.18 -2.17 13.98
CA ALA A 18 0.66 -1.39 15.09
C ALA A 18 -0.83 -1.70 15.34
N ALA A 19 -1.19 -1.76 16.63
CA ALA A 19 -2.53 -2.02 17.13
C ALA A 19 -3.59 -1.04 16.59
N THR A 20 -4.80 -1.57 16.36
CA THR A 20 -6.09 -0.88 16.08
C THR A 20 -6.05 0.30 15.11
N GLY A 21 -6.81 0.18 14.04
CA GLY A 21 -6.89 1.17 12.97
C GLY A 21 -7.38 0.52 11.69
N SER A 22 -8.34 1.15 11.01
CA SER A 22 -8.78 0.72 9.67
C SER A 22 -8.16 1.55 8.55
N GLN A 23 -7.20 2.42 8.85
CA GLN A 23 -6.51 3.30 7.91
C GLN A 23 -5.02 3.43 8.26
N LYS A 24 -4.17 3.39 7.25
CA LYS A 24 -2.72 3.57 7.38
C LYS A 24 -2.21 4.47 6.24
N VAL A 25 -1.29 5.38 6.57
CA VAL A 25 -0.69 6.32 5.63
C VAL A 25 0.82 6.30 5.81
N TYR A 26 1.54 6.10 4.71
CA TYR A 26 2.99 6.13 4.68
C TYR A 26 3.45 7.21 3.72
N THR A 27 4.22 8.16 4.24
CA THR A 27 4.80 9.25 3.47
C THR A 27 6.23 8.87 3.09
N VAL A 28 6.59 9.00 1.82
CA VAL A 28 7.97 8.84 1.36
C VAL A 28 8.85 9.90 2.02
N PRO A 29 9.93 9.53 2.73
CA PRO A 29 10.80 10.49 3.39
C PRO A 29 11.46 11.48 2.42
N ALA A 30 11.88 12.62 2.94
CA ALA A 30 12.63 13.61 2.18
C ALA A 30 13.92 13.02 1.59
N GLY A 31 14.23 13.36 0.34
CA GLY A 31 15.39 12.84 -0.39
C GLY A 31 15.27 11.37 -0.83
N GLU A 32 14.11 10.73 -0.70
CA GLU A 32 13.87 9.37 -1.16
C GLU A 32 12.92 9.32 -2.36
N VAL A 33 13.13 8.30 -3.19
CA VAL A 33 12.21 7.93 -4.27
C VAL A 33 11.92 6.44 -4.15
N TRP A 34 10.64 6.07 -4.10
CA TRP A 34 10.21 4.69 -3.90
C TRP A 34 9.50 4.18 -5.14
N GLU A 35 9.95 3.06 -5.70
CA GLU A 35 9.13 2.27 -6.62
C GLU A 35 8.40 1.20 -5.82
N VAL A 36 7.07 1.32 -5.73
CA VAL A 36 6.26 0.37 -4.97
C VAL A 36 6.08 -0.90 -5.80
N LEU A 37 6.49 -2.03 -5.25
CA LEU A 37 6.35 -3.34 -5.89
C LEU A 37 5.05 -4.02 -5.46
N SER A 38 4.78 -4.01 -4.16
CA SER A 38 3.57 -4.58 -3.58
C SER A 38 3.22 -3.98 -2.22
N VAL A 39 1.94 -4.04 -1.88
CA VAL A 39 1.37 -3.73 -0.58
C VAL A 39 0.52 -4.91 -0.15
N ASN A 40 0.85 -5.49 1.00
CA ASN A 40 0.08 -6.54 1.65
C ASN A 40 -0.62 -5.92 2.87
N VAL A 41 -1.94 -6.03 2.91
CA VAL A 41 -2.78 -5.54 4.00
C VAL A 41 -3.50 -6.73 4.62
N ASN A 42 -3.29 -6.97 5.91
CA ASN A 42 -4.13 -7.90 6.67
C ASN A 42 -5.13 -7.10 7.48
N LEU A 43 -6.42 -7.38 7.30
CA LEU A 43 -7.50 -6.76 8.03
C LEU A 43 -8.18 -7.81 8.91
N LEU A 44 -8.05 -7.63 10.23
CA LEU A 44 -8.90 -8.28 11.21
C LEU A 44 -10.09 -7.35 11.49
N ALA A 45 -11.25 -7.71 10.98
CA ALA A 45 -12.48 -6.97 11.20
C ALA A 45 -12.99 -7.19 12.63
N SER A 46 -13.43 -6.14 13.29
CA SER A 46 -14.07 -6.23 14.59
C SER A 46 -15.43 -6.93 14.52
N ALA A 47 -16.04 -7.16 15.68
CA ALA A 47 -17.40 -7.70 15.77
C ALA A 47 -18.49 -6.72 15.28
N THR A 48 -18.14 -5.44 15.05
CA THR A 48 -19.06 -4.42 14.55
C THR A 48 -19.54 -4.80 13.15
N ALA A 49 -20.84 -5.09 13.05
CA ALA A 49 -21.48 -5.51 11.81
C ALA A 49 -21.33 -4.43 10.72
N GLY A 50 -20.90 -4.85 9.54
CA GLY A 50 -20.71 -3.98 8.39
C GLY A 50 -19.85 -4.62 7.32
N ASN A 51 -19.99 -4.12 6.10
CA ASN A 51 -19.29 -4.60 4.93
C ASN A 51 -18.04 -3.75 4.70
N ARG A 52 -16.87 -4.34 4.95
CA ARG A 52 -15.59 -3.66 4.82
C ARG A 52 -15.01 -3.89 3.44
N ARG A 53 -14.37 -2.87 2.88
CA ARG A 53 -13.70 -3.00 1.59
C ARG A 53 -12.41 -2.21 1.65
N VAL A 54 -11.29 -2.92 1.47
CA VAL A 54 -9.98 -2.29 1.50
C VAL A 54 -9.62 -1.71 0.14
N VAL A 55 -9.12 -0.48 0.17
CA VAL A 55 -8.52 0.22 -0.95
C VAL A 55 -7.07 0.56 -0.61
N CYS A 56 -6.22 0.57 -1.62
CA CYS A 56 -4.87 1.12 -1.60
C CYS A 56 -4.77 2.21 -2.66
N ILE A 57 -4.26 3.38 -2.31
CA ILE A 57 -3.97 4.45 -3.27
C ILE A 57 -2.54 4.93 -3.13
N ALA A 58 -2.06 5.55 -4.20
CA ALA A 58 -0.92 6.44 -4.14
C ALA A 58 -1.33 7.85 -4.57
N ARG A 59 -0.80 8.86 -3.87
CA ARG A 59 -1.09 10.27 -4.18
C ARG A 59 0.07 11.21 -3.82
N PRO A 60 0.29 12.28 -4.59
CA PRO A 60 1.11 13.41 -4.17
C PRO A 60 0.40 14.19 -3.04
N PRO A 61 1.10 15.16 -2.42
CA PRO A 61 0.50 16.07 -1.43
C PRO A 61 -0.75 16.83 -1.92
N THR A 62 -0.93 16.95 -3.24
CA THR A 62 -2.02 17.71 -3.88
C THR A 62 -3.36 16.97 -3.98
N ALA A 63 -3.58 15.93 -3.17
CA ALA A 63 -4.83 15.19 -2.98
C ALA A 63 -5.42 14.43 -4.20
N PHE A 64 -4.89 14.58 -5.42
CA PHE A 64 -5.29 13.76 -6.56
C PHE A 64 -4.70 12.34 -6.48
N GLU A 65 -5.46 11.30 -6.81
CA GLU A 65 -4.97 9.92 -6.78
C GLU A 65 -4.26 9.56 -8.09
N VAL A 66 -2.98 9.19 -8.01
CA VAL A 66 -2.20 8.78 -9.20
C VAL A 66 -2.33 7.27 -9.48
N ALA A 67 -2.70 6.49 -8.47
CA ALA A 67 -2.98 5.08 -8.60
C ALA A 67 -3.98 4.63 -7.53
N ARG A 68 -4.75 3.60 -7.87
CA ARG A 68 -5.74 2.98 -6.99
C ARG A 68 -5.82 1.50 -7.28
N GLY A 69 -5.69 0.69 -6.23
CA GLY A 69 -6.16 -0.69 -6.18
C GLY A 69 -7.35 -0.77 -5.24
N SER A 70 -8.46 -1.34 -5.70
CA SER A 70 -9.69 -1.44 -4.90
C SER A 70 -10.21 -2.85 -4.93
N SER A 71 -10.36 -3.48 -3.76
CA SER A 71 -11.03 -4.77 -3.69
C SER A 71 -12.48 -4.66 -4.20
N PRO A 72 -12.95 -5.55 -5.10
CA PRO A 72 -14.35 -5.56 -5.52
C PRO A 72 -15.26 -6.25 -4.49
N VAL A 73 -14.68 -6.90 -3.47
CA VAL A 73 -15.39 -7.79 -2.56
C VAL A 73 -15.44 -7.17 -1.17
N THR A 74 -16.58 -7.35 -0.51
CA THR A 74 -16.78 -6.95 0.88
C THR A 74 -16.36 -8.07 1.83
N GLN A 75 -15.65 -7.73 2.89
CA GLN A 75 -15.37 -8.57 4.04
C GLN A 75 -16.44 -8.34 5.13
N ALA A 76 -16.92 -9.42 5.74
CA ALA A 76 -17.87 -9.34 6.85
C ALA A 76 -17.15 -9.05 8.18
N ALA A 77 -17.94 -8.75 9.22
CA ALA A 77 -17.43 -8.62 10.59
C ALA A 77 -16.75 -9.91 11.08
N SER A 78 -15.82 -9.77 12.03
CA SER A 78 -15.10 -10.88 12.69
C SER A 78 -14.27 -11.79 11.79
N GLU A 79 -14.11 -11.43 10.51
CA GLU A 79 -13.24 -12.16 9.59
C GLU A 79 -11.82 -11.60 9.60
N TYR A 80 -10.87 -12.46 9.23
CA TYR A 80 -9.50 -12.08 8.90
C TYR A 80 -9.27 -12.28 7.41
N ARG A 81 -8.92 -11.22 6.69
CA ARG A 81 -8.62 -11.28 5.25
C ARG A 81 -7.32 -10.58 4.91
N THR A 82 -6.70 -11.05 3.84
CA THR A 82 -5.49 -10.48 3.27
C THR A 82 -5.79 -9.85 1.90
N TYR A 83 -5.37 -8.61 1.71
CA TYR A 83 -5.46 -7.89 0.45
C TYR A 83 -4.06 -7.61 -0.06
N ASN A 84 -3.78 -8.10 -1.27
CA ASN A 84 -2.49 -7.91 -1.92
C ASN A 84 -2.67 -6.98 -3.10
N PHE A 85 -2.01 -5.82 -3.06
CA PHE A 85 -1.93 -4.88 -4.16
C PHE A 85 -0.53 -4.95 -4.75
N GLY A 86 -0.38 -4.96 -6.07
CA GLY A 86 0.94 -5.02 -6.66
C GLY A 86 0.96 -4.95 -8.17
N THR A 87 2.12 -4.60 -8.73
CA THR A 87 2.30 -4.58 -10.17
C THR A 87 2.39 -6.00 -10.71
N GLY A 88 1.62 -6.30 -11.75
CA GLY A 88 1.58 -7.62 -12.38
C GLY A 88 0.68 -8.64 -11.69
N PHE A 89 -0.02 -8.26 -10.61
CA PHE A 89 -1.06 -9.10 -10.04
C PHE A 89 -2.29 -9.14 -10.94
N THR A 90 -2.99 -10.28 -10.95
CA THR A 90 -4.28 -10.41 -11.61
C THR A 90 -5.39 -9.95 -10.67
N ASP A 91 -6.34 -9.18 -11.19
CA ASP A 91 -7.51 -8.79 -10.43
C ASP A 91 -8.43 -9.99 -10.18
N GLN A 92 -8.66 -10.28 -8.90
CA GLN A 92 -9.57 -11.33 -8.47
C GLN A 92 -10.96 -10.76 -8.13
N ALA A 93 -12.02 -11.45 -8.55
CA ALA A 93 -13.40 -11.06 -8.26
C ALA A 93 -13.94 -11.62 -6.94
N ALA A 94 -13.18 -12.48 -6.25
CA ALA A 94 -13.55 -13.15 -5.01
C ALA A 94 -12.30 -13.49 -4.20
N PHE A 95 -12.45 -13.66 -2.89
CA PHE A 95 -11.38 -14.21 -2.05
C PHE A 95 -11.08 -15.66 -2.44
N ILE A 96 -9.79 -15.99 -2.55
CA ILE A 96 -9.32 -17.37 -2.61
C ILE A 96 -8.82 -17.73 -1.22
N ALA A 97 -9.51 -18.65 -0.55
CA ALA A 97 -9.37 -18.87 0.89
C ALA A 97 -9.54 -17.54 1.66
N ASN A 98 -8.45 -16.96 2.18
CA ASN A 98 -8.46 -15.72 2.96
C ASN A 98 -7.79 -14.54 2.28
N TYR A 99 -7.34 -14.67 1.03
CA TYR A 99 -6.65 -13.57 0.35
C TYR A 99 -7.30 -13.16 -0.98
N ILE A 100 -7.04 -11.93 -1.39
CA ILE A 100 -7.40 -11.40 -2.70
C ILE A 100 -6.25 -10.60 -3.28
N ASN A 101 -5.99 -10.77 -4.56
CA ASN A 101 -4.95 -10.06 -5.31
C ASN A 101 -5.58 -9.01 -6.22
N MET A 102 -5.00 -7.82 -6.22
CA MET A 102 -5.43 -6.64 -6.95
C MET A 102 -4.22 -6.04 -7.66
N SER A 103 -4.39 -5.75 -8.94
CA SER A 103 -3.40 -5.06 -9.73
C SER A 103 -3.29 -3.61 -9.29
N MET A 104 -2.07 -3.10 -9.23
CA MET A 104 -1.79 -1.68 -9.11
C MET A 104 -0.78 -1.31 -10.19
N PRO A 105 -0.97 -0.18 -10.91
CA PRO A 105 -0.02 0.24 -11.93
C PRO A 105 1.36 0.43 -11.31
N ARG A 106 2.40 0.27 -12.14
CA ARG A 106 3.77 0.59 -11.73
C ARG A 106 3.83 2.07 -11.35
N ILE A 107 4.22 2.36 -10.11
CA ILE A 107 4.27 3.72 -9.58
C ILE A 107 5.63 4.02 -8.95
N ILE A 108 6.10 5.22 -9.20
CA ILE A 108 7.28 5.80 -8.55
C ILE A 108 6.78 6.98 -7.72
N LEU A 109 6.98 6.89 -6.41
CA LEU A 109 6.60 7.90 -5.45
C LEU A 109 7.82 8.77 -5.15
N ALA A 110 7.67 10.07 -5.39
CA ALA A 110 8.68 11.05 -5.00
C ALA A 110 8.58 11.35 -3.49
N GLU A 111 9.54 12.09 -2.96
CA GLU A 111 9.47 12.58 -1.58
C GLU A 111 8.14 13.28 -1.27
N ASN A 112 7.66 13.10 -0.04
CA ASN A 112 6.37 13.61 0.45
C ASN A 112 5.13 13.04 -0.25
N TRP A 113 5.26 12.18 -1.26
CA TRP A 113 4.13 11.43 -1.77
C TRP A 113 3.74 10.35 -0.77
N GLN A 114 2.50 9.91 -0.88
CA GLN A 114 1.89 9.01 0.08
C GLN A 114 1.38 7.76 -0.59
N ILE A 115 1.50 6.66 0.15
CA ILE A 115 0.74 5.44 -0.08
C ILE A 115 -0.18 5.21 1.12
N GLU A 116 -1.43 4.92 0.84
CA GLU A 116 -2.49 4.91 1.83
C GLU A 116 -3.41 3.72 1.62
N THR A 117 -3.76 3.04 2.71
CA THR A 117 -4.67 1.90 2.69
C THR A 117 -5.74 2.07 3.74
N TRP A 118 -7.00 1.80 3.40
CA TRP A 118 -8.09 1.91 4.37
C TRP A 118 -9.32 1.07 4.03
N ASP A 119 -10.13 0.77 5.05
CA ASP A 119 -11.53 0.39 4.86
C ASP A 119 -12.35 1.60 4.39
N VAL A 120 -12.87 1.53 3.18
CA VAL A 120 -13.62 2.62 2.53
C VAL A 120 -14.82 3.07 3.34
N ALA A 121 -15.52 2.13 3.98
CA ALA A 121 -16.72 2.44 4.75
C ALA A 121 -16.39 2.88 6.18
N GLN A 122 -15.14 2.74 6.62
CA GLN A 122 -14.67 3.06 7.96
C GLN A 122 -15.62 2.49 9.04
N ILE A 123 -15.97 1.20 8.92
CA ILE A 123 -17.00 0.57 9.74
C ILE A 123 -16.66 0.63 11.23
N ASP A 124 -15.41 0.34 11.59
CA ASP A 124 -14.94 0.44 12.97
C ASP A 124 -13.47 0.88 13.01
N PRO A 125 -13.19 2.19 12.87
CA PRO A 125 -11.83 2.70 12.71
C PRO A 125 -10.93 2.44 13.92
N THR A 126 -11.52 2.16 15.07
CA THR A 126 -10.81 1.94 16.34
C THR A 126 -10.83 0.48 16.77
N GLY A 127 -11.77 -0.33 16.30
CA GLY A 127 -11.87 -1.75 16.63
C GLY A 127 -11.27 -2.68 15.58
N ASP A 128 -11.27 -2.27 14.30
CA ASP A 128 -10.58 -3.02 13.25
C ASP A 128 -9.07 -2.95 13.45
N THR A 129 -8.35 -4.00 13.08
CA THR A 129 -6.88 -4.02 13.11
C THR A 129 -6.33 -4.26 11.72
N MET A 130 -5.48 -3.34 11.26
CA MET A 130 -4.85 -3.37 9.95
C MET A 130 -3.33 -3.47 10.07
N ASP A 131 -2.77 -4.59 9.63
CA ASP A 131 -1.32 -4.75 9.46
C ASP A 131 -0.95 -4.49 7.99
N VAL A 132 0.10 -3.71 7.74
CA VAL A 132 0.52 -3.37 6.38
C VAL A 132 1.99 -3.67 6.18
N ARG A 133 2.31 -4.31 5.05
CA ARG A 133 3.67 -4.56 4.59
C ARG A 133 3.83 -3.99 3.19
N ILE A 134 4.84 -3.16 2.98
CA ILE A 134 5.12 -2.54 1.68
C ILE A 134 6.49 -3.00 1.23
N ALA A 135 6.57 -3.65 0.08
CA ALA A 135 7.83 -3.92 -0.59
C ALA A 135 8.08 -2.86 -1.67
N TYR A 136 9.25 -2.22 -1.62
CA TYR A 136 9.60 -1.15 -2.55
C TYR A 136 11.10 -1.15 -2.89
N LEU A 137 11.43 -0.65 -4.07
CA LEU A 137 12.81 -0.31 -4.42
C LEU A 137 13.07 1.13 -4.01
N LYS A 138 14.04 1.33 -3.12
CA LYS A 138 14.55 2.68 -2.81
C LYS A 138 15.54 3.07 -3.90
N ARG A 139 15.22 4.14 -4.61
CA ARG A 139 16.05 4.71 -5.68
C ARG A 139 16.78 5.93 -5.14
N PHE A 140 18.10 5.91 -5.18
CA PHE A 140 18.91 7.09 -4.87
C PHE A 140 19.13 7.91 -6.13
N VAL A 141 18.86 9.21 -6.05
CA VAL A 141 19.28 10.17 -7.06
C VAL A 141 20.52 10.87 -6.51
N GLY A 142 21.70 10.47 -6.95
CA GLY A 142 22.97 11.08 -6.55
C GLY A 142 24.03 10.97 -7.65
N GLU A 143 24.85 12.00 -7.80
CA GLU A 143 26.05 11.96 -8.64
C GLU A 143 27.10 11.04 -8.00
N VAL A 144 27.67 10.12 -8.77
CA VAL A 144 28.83 9.33 -8.33
C VAL A 144 30.07 10.10 -8.75
N ASN A 145 30.79 10.67 -7.78
CA ASN A 145 32.18 11.07 -8.00
C ASN A 145 33.02 9.79 -8.03
N LEU A 146 33.48 9.42 -9.23
CA LEU A 146 34.48 8.38 -9.45
C LEU A 146 35.89 8.95 -9.23
#